data_AF-A0A848M408-F1
#
_entry.id   AF-A0A848M408-F1
#
_cell.length_a   1.000
_cell.length_b   1.000
_cell.length_c   1.000
_cell.angle_alpha   90.00
_cell.angle_beta   90.00
_cell.angle_gamma   90.00
#
_symmetry.space_group_name_H-M   'P 1'
#
loop_
_entity.id
_entity.type
_entity.pdbx_description
1 polymer ?
#
loop_
_entity_poly.entity_id
_entity_poly.type
_entity_poly.pdbx_seq_one_letter_code
_entity_poly.pdbx_strand_id
1 'polypeptide(L)'
;MKKKFMKYCSILILCGLSTACGGDKPNENAGIEDSALPATYKQNCLSCHGGQLEGGFGPGLQTIGSKLTQEDIINVITNGQGRMPAFEKRLEENEILSIAEWLSDQQ
;
A
#
# COMPACT_ATOMS: atom_id res chain seq x y z
N MET A 1 -23.05 -7.90 35.53
CA MET A 1 -22.75 -9.01 36.47
C MET A 1 -21.45 -9.68 36.03
N LYS A 2 -20.45 -9.69 36.91
CA LYS A 2 -19.43 -10.73 37.15
C LYS A 2 -18.82 -11.36 35.86
N LYS A 3 -17.51 -11.30 35.59
CA LYS A 3 -16.44 -11.81 36.48
C LYS A 3 -15.08 -11.28 36.01
N LYS A 4 -14.34 -10.71 36.97
CA LYS A 4 -12.89 -10.56 36.99
C LYS A 4 -12.26 -11.93 37.35
N PHE A 5 -11.14 -12.29 36.72
CA PHE A 5 -10.15 -13.28 37.17
C PHE A 5 -8.81 -12.72 36.67
N MET A 6 -8.00 -11.96 37.41
CA MET A 6 -7.31 -12.20 38.68
C MET A 6 -6.29 -13.36 38.63
N LYS A 7 -5.02 -12.95 38.47
CA LYS A 7 -3.75 -13.48 39.05
C LYS A 7 -3.25 -14.88 38.68
N TYR A 8 -2.09 -14.90 38.01
CA TYR A 8 -0.84 -15.60 38.39
C TYR A 8 0.29 -14.76 37.75
N CYS A 9 1.05 -13.91 38.44
CA CYS A 9 2.05 -14.14 39.47
C CYS A 9 3.08 -15.23 39.11
N SER A 10 4.33 -14.77 38.93
CA SER A 10 5.57 -15.51 39.13
C SER A 10 6.12 -16.35 37.96
N ILE A 11 6.91 -15.70 37.08
CA ILE A 11 8.19 -16.27 36.62
C ILE A 11 9.25 -15.15 36.67
N LEU A 12 10.08 -15.23 37.72
CA LEU A 12 11.39 -14.60 37.84
C LEU A 12 12.36 -15.38 36.94
N ILE A 13 12.81 -14.83 35.81
CA ILE A 13 14.01 -15.31 35.12
C ILE A 13 14.89 -14.12 34.75
N LEU A 14 15.86 -13.92 35.63
CA LEU A 14 17.27 -13.64 35.39
C LEU A 14 17.69 -12.80 34.16
N CYS A 15 18.14 -11.59 34.49
CA CYS A 15 19.21 -10.80 33.90
C CYS A 15 20.06 -11.47 32.81
N GLY A 16 19.97 -10.95 31.59
CA GLY A 16 21.00 -11.03 30.55
C GLY A 16 21.10 -9.67 29.88
N LEU A 17 22.12 -8.88 30.25
CA LEU A 17 22.50 -7.65 29.56
C LEU A 17 23.08 -8.01 28.18
N SER A 18 22.44 -7.53 27.13
CA SER A 18 23.09 -7.19 25.86
C SER A 18 22.38 -5.98 25.27
N THR A 19 22.99 -4.83 25.53
CA THR A 19 23.13 -3.66 24.65
C THR A 19 21.95 -3.30 23.75
N ALA A 20 21.28 -2.21 24.13
CA ALA A 20 20.39 -1.44 23.29
C ALA A 20 21.12 -0.81 22.09
N CYS A 21 20.61 -1.04 20.89
CA CYS A 21 20.48 -0.02 19.86
C CYS A 21 19.04 -0.12 19.34
N GLY A 22 18.25 0.91 19.66
CA GLY A 22 16.85 1.02 19.27
C GLY A 22 16.70 1.40 17.81
N GLY A 23 15.68 0.81 17.19
CA GLY A 23 15.07 1.23 15.93
C GLY A 23 13.66 0.64 15.89
N ASP A 24 12.69 1.51 16.06
CA ASP A 24 11.34 1.25 16.54
C ASP A 24 10.38 0.48 15.60
N LYS A 25 9.73 -0.53 16.20
CA LYS A 25 8.30 -0.96 16.12
C LYS A 25 7.63 -1.16 14.74
N PRO A 26 6.95 -2.31 14.54
CA PRO A 26 6.01 -2.47 13.42
C PRO A 26 4.81 -1.54 13.67
N ASN A 27 4.58 -0.59 12.76
CA ASN A 27 3.35 0.18 12.73
C ASN A 27 2.28 -0.63 12.00
N GLU A 28 1.66 -1.52 12.76
CA GLU A 28 0.40 -2.16 12.41
C GLU A 28 -0.72 -1.16 12.70
N ASN A 29 -1.05 -0.33 11.71
CA ASN A 29 -2.35 0.32 11.63
C ASN A 29 -3.18 -0.40 10.57
N ALA A 30 -4.20 -1.06 11.10
CA ALA A 30 -5.15 -1.89 10.41
C ALA A 30 -5.96 -1.15 9.35
N GLY A 31 -6.21 -1.87 8.25
CA GLY A 31 -7.54 -1.91 7.65
C GLY A 31 -7.65 -1.38 6.24
N ILE A 32 -7.09 -2.10 5.26
CA ILE A 32 -7.74 -2.58 4.03
C ILE A 32 -7.01 -3.88 3.64
N GLU A 33 -7.74 -4.87 3.13
CA GLU A 33 -7.27 -6.23 2.86
C GLU A 33 -5.85 -6.32 2.26
N ASP A 34 -5.10 -7.27 2.80
CA ASP A 34 -3.70 -7.58 2.54
C ASP A 34 -3.45 -7.96 1.08
N SER A 35 -3.31 -6.96 0.23
CA SER A 35 -2.49 -7.04 -0.97
C SER A 35 -1.38 -6.04 -0.78
N ALA A 36 -0.20 -6.52 -0.42
CA ALA A 36 1.00 -5.68 -0.38
C ALA A 36 1.07 -4.86 -1.67
N LEU A 37 0.99 -3.53 -1.55
CA LEU A 37 1.04 -2.62 -2.70
C LEU A 37 2.18 -3.00 -3.67
N PRO A 38 1.95 -3.06 -4.99
CA PRO A 38 2.99 -3.38 -5.95
C PRO A 38 4.20 -2.46 -5.81
N ALA A 39 5.42 -3.00 -5.98
CA ALA A 39 6.65 -2.21 -5.83
C ALA A 39 6.68 -1.03 -6.82
N THR A 40 6.29 -1.27 -8.08
CA THR A 40 6.23 -0.24 -9.10
C THR A 40 5.21 0.85 -8.74
N TYR A 41 4.07 0.49 -8.13
CA TYR A 41 3.10 1.47 -7.61
C TYR A 41 3.70 2.32 -6.48
N LYS A 42 4.36 1.69 -5.49
CA LYS A 42 5.02 2.39 -4.39
C LYS A 42 6.06 3.39 -4.88
N GLN A 43 6.82 3.03 -5.89
CA GLN A 43 7.91 3.84 -6.42
C GLN A 43 7.43 5.00 -7.31
N ASN A 44 6.38 4.78 -8.11
CA ASN A 44 6.01 5.70 -9.18
C ASN A 44 4.67 6.41 -8.99
N CYS A 45 3.76 5.85 -8.20
CA CYS A 45 2.36 6.28 -8.15
C CYS A 45 1.95 6.80 -6.77
N LEU A 46 2.47 6.19 -5.70
CA LEU A 46 2.04 6.39 -4.31
C LEU A 46 2.12 7.86 -3.86
N SER A 47 3.14 8.60 -4.28
CA SER A 47 3.32 10.00 -3.91
C SER A 47 2.17 10.92 -4.36
N CYS A 48 1.45 10.52 -5.41
CA CYS A 48 0.30 11.26 -5.91
C CYS A 48 -1.04 10.61 -5.54
N HIS A 49 -1.10 9.27 -5.52
CA HIS A 49 -2.35 8.51 -5.41
C HIS A 49 -2.58 7.85 -4.04
N GLY A 50 -1.65 7.99 -3.10
CA GLY A 50 -1.81 7.56 -1.71
C GLY A 50 -1.40 6.11 -1.45
N GLY A 51 -1.16 5.79 -0.18
CA GLY A 51 -0.75 4.45 0.26
C GLY A 51 -1.91 3.46 0.40
N GLN A 52 -3.14 3.95 0.35
CA GLN A 52 -4.40 3.20 0.41
C GLN A 52 -5.27 3.53 -0.80
N LEU A 53 -4.66 4.01 -1.89
CA LEU A 53 -5.33 4.49 -3.10
C LEU A 53 -6.30 5.65 -2.86
N GLU A 54 -6.24 6.32 -1.71
CA GLU A 54 -7.18 7.36 -1.29
C GLU A 54 -7.03 8.66 -2.09
N GLY A 55 -5.94 8.79 -2.86
CA GLY A 55 -5.60 9.99 -3.61
C GLY A 55 -4.84 11.01 -2.76
N GLY A 56 -4.69 12.21 -3.32
CA GLY A 56 -3.97 13.31 -2.69
C GLY A 56 -3.71 14.40 -3.72
N PHE A 57 -2.53 14.37 -4.32
CA PHE A 57 -2.24 15.22 -5.48
C PHE A 57 -3.00 14.73 -6.72
N GLY A 58 -3.07 13.42 -6.92
CA GLY A 58 -3.90 12.76 -7.92
C GLY A 58 -5.25 12.33 -7.35
N PRO A 59 -6.20 11.94 -8.21
CA PRO A 59 -7.47 11.37 -7.78
C PRO A 59 -7.26 10.04 -7.04
N GLY A 60 -8.23 9.67 -6.18
CA GLY A 60 -8.28 8.35 -5.57
C GLY A 60 -8.52 7.25 -6.60
N LEU A 61 -7.89 6.09 -6.38
CA LEU A 61 -7.91 4.93 -7.27
C LEU A 61 -8.60 3.70 -6.65
N GLN A 62 -9.16 3.82 -5.45
CA GLN A 62 -9.83 2.72 -4.74
C GLN A 62 -10.91 2.00 -5.56
N THR A 63 -11.59 2.73 -6.44
CA THR A 63 -12.69 2.22 -7.27
C THR A 63 -12.40 2.39 -8.76
N ILE A 64 -11.13 2.42 -9.16
CA ILE A 64 -10.77 2.78 -10.55
C ILE A 64 -11.17 1.67 -11.53
N GLY A 65 -11.09 0.41 -11.12
CA GLY A 65 -11.53 -0.76 -11.91
C GLY A 65 -13.05 -0.77 -12.17
N SER A 66 -13.85 -0.17 -11.29
CA SER A 66 -15.27 0.07 -11.54
C SER A 66 -15.56 1.14 -12.59
N LYS A 67 -14.56 1.96 -12.96
CA LYS A 67 -14.72 3.13 -13.86
C LYS A 67 -14.01 2.96 -15.19
N LEU A 68 -12.87 2.30 -15.19
CA LEU A 68 -11.99 2.15 -16.35
C LEU A 68 -11.65 0.67 -16.53
N THR A 69 -11.55 0.26 -17.80
CA THR A 69 -11.02 -1.06 -18.12
C THR A 69 -9.50 -1.10 -17.92
N GLN A 70 -8.92 -2.30 -17.86
CA GLN A 70 -7.46 -2.46 -17.84
C GLN A 70 -6.80 -1.72 -19.02
N GLU A 71 -7.36 -1.83 -20.23
CA GLU A 71 -6.86 -1.15 -21.44
C GLU A 71 -6.89 0.38 -21.31
N ASP A 72 -7.96 0.93 -20.73
CA ASP A 72 -8.03 2.36 -20.45
C ASP A 72 -6.97 2.80 -19.45
N ILE A 73 -6.74 2.00 -18.40
CA ILE A 73 -5.73 2.28 -17.38
C ILE A 73 -4.32 2.22 -18.01
N ILE A 74 -4.04 1.24 -18.87
CA ILE A 74 -2.79 1.17 -19.64
C ILE A 74 -2.60 2.45 -20.44
N ASN A 75 -3.62 2.88 -21.19
CA ASN A 75 -3.54 4.09 -22.01
C ASN A 75 -3.25 5.34 -21.17
N VAL A 76 -3.89 5.47 -20.01
CA VAL A 76 -3.67 6.60 -19.09
C VAL A 76 -2.26 6.59 -18.49
N ILE A 77 -1.75 5.42 -18.08
CA ILE A 77 -0.39 5.32 -17.52
C ILE A 77 0.67 5.60 -18.60
N THR A 78 0.51 5.00 -19.78
CA THR A 78 1.43 5.15 -20.92
C THR A 78 1.52 6.62 -21.36
N ASN A 79 0.38 7.24 -21.65
CA ASN A 79 0.32 8.57 -22.26
C ASN A 79 0.23 9.73 -21.26
N GLY A 80 -0.06 9.43 -19.99
CA GLY A 80 -0.40 10.42 -18.98
C GLY A 80 -1.79 11.02 -19.20
N GLN A 81 -2.25 11.80 -18.22
CA GLN A 81 -3.51 12.52 -18.30
C GLN A 81 -3.50 13.78 -17.44
N GLY A 82 -3.72 14.94 -18.07
CA GLY A 82 -3.77 16.23 -17.37
C GLY A 82 -2.44 16.57 -16.69
N ARG A 83 -2.38 16.43 -15.35
CA ARG A 83 -1.15 16.63 -14.56
C ARG A 83 -0.39 15.34 -14.29
N MET A 84 -0.98 14.18 -14.56
CA MET A 84 -0.29 12.89 -14.49
C MET A 84 0.68 12.79 -15.68
N PRO A 85 1.99 12.63 -15.45
CA PRO A 85 2.96 12.51 -16.54
C PRO A 85 2.79 11.19 -17.29
N ALA A 86 3.26 11.15 -18.53
CA ALA A 86 3.42 9.92 -19.29
C ALA A 86 4.52 9.04 -18.69
N PHE A 87 4.28 7.74 -18.59
CA PHE A 87 5.23 6.77 -18.05
C PHE A 87 5.88 5.87 -19.10
N GLU A 88 5.49 5.96 -20.39
CA GLU A 88 6.07 5.16 -21.49
C GLU A 88 7.61 5.22 -21.60
N LYS A 89 8.24 6.31 -21.09
CA LYS A 89 9.70 6.52 -21.12
C LYS A 89 10.39 6.19 -19.79
N ARG A 90 9.61 5.79 -18.78
CA ARG A 90 10.08 5.57 -17.39
C ARG A 90 9.86 4.15 -16.92
N LEU A 91 8.84 3.48 -17.46
CA LEU A 91 8.45 2.13 -17.13
C LEU A 91 8.48 1.27 -18.39
N GLU A 92 8.87 0.01 -18.21
CA GLU A 92 8.76 -0.98 -19.27
C GLU A 92 7.28 -1.36 -19.50
N GLU A 93 6.95 -1.85 -20.68
CA GLU A 93 5.57 -2.19 -21.05
C GLU A 93 4.94 -3.20 -20.07
N ASN A 94 5.69 -4.21 -19.66
CA ASN A 94 5.23 -5.21 -18.70
C ASN A 94 4.95 -4.64 -17.30
N GLU A 95 5.66 -3.60 -16.88
CA GLU A 95 5.41 -2.91 -15.61
C GLU A 95 4.10 -2.11 -15.66
N ILE A 96 3.84 -1.45 -16.80
CA ILE A 96 2.58 -0.74 -17.04
C ILE A 96 1.40 -1.73 -17.05
N LEU A 97 1.54 -2.83 -17.79
CA LEU A 97 0.53 -3.89 -17.83
C LEU A 97 0.23 -4.45 -16.44
N SER A 98 1.27 -4.75 -15.65
CA SER A 98 1.11 -5.31 -14.31
C SER A 98 0.41 -4.34 -13.35
N ILE A 99 0.73 -3.05 -13.38
CA ILE A 99 0.03 -2.06 -12.55
C ILE A 99 -1.42 -1.91 -13.01
N ALA A 100 -1.66 -1.85 -14.32
CA ALA A 100 -3.00 -1.66 -14.85
C ALA A 100 -3.93 -2.83 -14.53
N GLU A 101 -3.42 -4.07 -14.62
CA GLU A 101 -4.13 -5.28 -14.19
C GLU A 101 -4.55 -5.15 -12.71
N TRP A 102 -3.58 -4.87 -11.84
CA TRP A 102 -3.83 -4.74 -10.40
C TRP A 102 -4.82 -3.61 -10.06
N LEU A 103 -4.74 -2.47 -10.76
CA LEU A 103 -5.68 -1.36 -10.58
C LEU A 103 -7.08 -1.68 -11.11
N SER A 104 -7.20 -2.50 -12.15
CA SER A 104 -8.49 -2.90 -12.71
C SER A 104 -9.29 -3.80 -11.76
N ASP A 105 -8.64 -4.43 -10.80
CA ASP A 105 -9.30 -5.21 -9.74
C ASP A 105 -9.82 -4.35 -8.58
N GLN A 106 -9.47 -3.05 -8.53
CA GLN A 106 -9.89 -2.13 -7.46
C GLN A 106 -11.30 -1.58 -7.74
N GLN A 107 -12.31 -2.08 -7.04
CA GLN A 107 -13.73 -1.82 -7.31
C GLN A 107 -14.40 -0.86 -6.35
#